data_AF-A0A158JQ04-F1
#
_entry.id   AF-A0A158JQ04-F1
#
_cell.length_a   1.000
_cell.length_b   1.000
_cell.length_c   1.000
_cell.angle_alpha   90.00
_cell.angle_beta   90.00
_cell.angle_gamma   90.00
#
_symmetry.space_group_name_H-M   'P 1'
#
loop_
_entity.id
_entity.type
_entity.pdbx_description
1 polymer ?
#
loop_
_entity_poly.entity_id
_entity_poly.type
_entity_poly.pdbx_seq_one_letter_code
_entity_poly.pdbx_strand_id
1 'polypeptide(L)' 'MLKIRNETSTGPFMTVSVGIAVFEPPPGAPADIIEAADRALYRAKQRGRNRIEATGQLDFQRNDTQ' A
#
# COMPACT_ATOMS: atom_id res chain seq x y z
N MET A 1 -13.26 7.62 -11.08
CA MET A 1 -12.35 8.72 -10.65
C MET A 1 -12.94 9.37 -9.41
N LEU A 2 -12.19 9.46 -8.31
CA LEU A 2 -12.68 10.01 -7.04
C LEU A 2 -12.75 11.55 -7.14
N LYS A 3 -13.94 12.10 -7.43
CA LYS A 3 -14.15 13.54 -7.65
C LYS A 3 -14.49 14.26 -6.34
N ILE A 4 -13.59 14.19 -5.36
CA ILE A 4 -13.71 14.98 -4.13
C ILE A 4 -12.82 16.23 -4.30
N ARG A 5 -13.43 17.41 -4.20
CA ARG A 5 -12.72 18.69 -4.30
C ARG A 5 -11.72 18.82 -3.16
N ASN A 6 -10.53 19.32 -3.47
CA ASN A 6 -9.52 19.67 -2.49
C ASN A 6 -9.41 21.20 -2.43
N GLU A 7 -9.62 21.78 -1.25
CA GLU A 7 -9.62 23.24 -1.02
C GLU A 7 -8.22 23.78 -0.64
N THR A 8 -7.19 22.93 -0.71
CA THR A 8 -5.81 23.30 -0.41
C THR A 8 -4.98 23.57 -1.67
N SER A 9 -3.78 24.14 -1.51
CA SER A 9 -2.86 24.46 -2.61
C SER A 9 -2.21 23.25 -3.30
N THR A 10 -2.51 22.02 -2.84
CA THR A 10 -1.85 20.78 -3.33
C THR A 10 -2.45 20.20 -4.61
N GLY A 11 -3.56 20.77 -5.10
CA GLY A 11 -4.21 20.40 -6.37
C GLY A 11 -5.75 20.42 -6.26
N PRO A 12 -6.50 20.41 -7.37
CA PRO A 12 -7.96 20.63 -7.36
C PRO A 12 -8.78 19.46 -6.80
N PHE A 13 -8.21 18.26 -6.73
CA PHE A 13 -8.89 17.04 -6.30
C PHE A 13 -8.08 16.26 -5.28
N MET A 14 -8.78 15.58 -4.36
CA MET A 14 -8.14 14.64 -3.44
C MET A 14 -7.69 13.38 -4.20
N THR A 15 -6.54 12.85 -3.79
CA THR A 15 -6.01 11.58 -4.26
C THR A 15 -5.79 10.64 -3.09
N VAL A 16 -5.67 9.33 -3.38
CA VAL A 16 -5.35 8.32 -2.38
C VAL A 16 -4.11 7.55 -2.81
N SER A 17 -3.34 7.10 -1.83
CA SER A 17 -2.29 6.09 -2.05
C SER A 17 -2.81 4.77 -1.48
N VAL A 18 -2.53 3.67 -2.15
CA VAL A 18 -3.08 2.35 -1.80
C VAL A 18 -1.94 1.35 -1.71
N GLY A 19 -1.90 0.58 -0.62
CA GLY A 19 -1.05 -0.58 -0.47
C GLY A 19 -1.88 -1.86 -0.55
N ILE A 20 -1.40 -2.84 -1.31
CA ILE A 20 -2.06 -4.13 -1.50
C ILE A 20 -1.09 -5.25 -1.11
N ALA A 21 -1.59 -6.24 -0.38
CA ALA A 21 -0.89 -7.50 -0.15
C ALA A 21 -1.77 -8.67 -0.57
N VAL A 22 -1.17 -9.68 -1.19
CA VAL A 22 -1.85 -10.90 -1.64
C VAL A 22 -1.06 -12.11 -1.16
N PHE A 23 -1.71 -12.94 -0.34
CA PHE A 23 -1.14 -14.15 0.25
C PHE A 23 -1.93 -15.36 -0.24
N GLU A 24 -1.25 -16.48 -0.47
CA GLU A 24 -1.87 -17.75 -0.83
C GLU A 24 -2.17 -18.56 0.44
N PRO A 25 -3.32 -19.27 0.50
CA PRO A 25 -3.61 -20.16 1.61
C PRO A 25 -2.68 -21.38 1.70
N PRO A 26 -2.37 -21.86 2.92
CA PRO A 26 -2.64 -21.20 4.19
C PRO A 26 -1.69 -20.00 4.37
N PRO A 27 -2.21 -18.78 4.63
CA PRO A 27 -1.33 -17.67 4.95
C PRO A 27 -0.67 -17.91 6.32
N GLY A 28 0.41 -17.18 6.61
CA GLY A 28 1.00 -17.09 7.94
C GLY A 28 0.04 -16.45 8.96
N ALA A 29 0.55 -15.63 9.86
CA ALA A 29 -0.34 -14.92 10.79
C ALA A 29 -1.19 -13.90 10.01
N PRO A 30 -2.49 -13.72 10.33
CA PRO A 30 -3.32 -12.67 9.71
C PRO A 30 -2.74 -11.25 9.88
N ALA A 31 -1.88 -11.03 10.89
CA ALA A 31 -1.16 -9.77 11.06
C ALA A 31 -0.16 -9.50 9.91
N ASP A 32 0.46 -10.54 9.37
CA ASP A 32 1.51 -10.43 8.35
C ASP A 32 0.97 -9.81 7.05
N ILE A 33 -0.23 -10.21 6.61
CA ILE A 33 -0.84 -9.63 5.39
C ILE A 33 -1.25 -8.16 5.59
N ILE A 34 -1.64 -7.79 6.81
CA ILE A 34 -1.96 -6.39 7.15
C ILE A 34 -0.67 -5.55 7.15
N GLU A 35 0.39 -6.03 7.78
CA GLU A 35 1.69 -5.35 7.80
C GLU A 35 2.28 -5.23 6.39
N ALA A 36 2.16 -6.28 5.57
CA ALA A 36 2.58 -6.27 4.18
C ALA A 36 1.84 -5.18 3.36
N ALA A 37 0.53 -5.07 3.56
CA ALA A 37 -0.28 -4.04 2.91
C ALA A 37 0.10 -2.64 3.38
N ASP A 38 0.37 -2.44 4.67
CA ASP A 38 0.78 -1.15 5.20
C ASP A 38 2.18 -0.74 4.71
N ARG A 39 3.14 -1.67 4.65
CA ARG A 39 4.46 -1.42 4.04
C ARG A 39 4.33 -1.04 2.56
N ALA A 40 3.44 -1.70 1.81
CA ALA A 40 3.13 -1.31 0.44
C ALA A 40 2.53 0.10 0.37
N LEU A 41 1.59 0.45 1.25
CA LEU A 41 0.99 1.78 1.34
C LEU A 41 2.05 2.85 1.65
N TYR A 42 2.98 2.53 2.55
CA TYR A 42 4.06 3.44 2.91
C TYR A 42 5.01 3.67 1.74
N ARG A 43 5.35 2.63 0.97
CA ARG A 43 6.09 2.77 -0.30
C ARG A 43 5.35 3.67 -1.29
N ALA A 44 4.04 3.53 -1.42
CA ALA A 44 3.23 4.37 -2.31
C ALA A 44 3.31 5.85 -1.91
N LYS A 45 3.27 6.14 -0.60
CA LYS A 45 3.42 7.49 -0.05
C LYS A 45 4.81 8.08 -0.31
N GLN A 46 5.88 7.28 -0.13
CA GLN A 46 7.25 7.72 -0.34
C GLN A 46 7.57 7.99 -1.82
N ARG A 47 7.02 7.19 -2.74
CA ARG A 47 7.25 7.32 -4.19
C ARG A 47 6.38 8.37 -4.88
N GLY A 48 5.89 9.35 -4.13
CA GLY A 48 5.15 10.49 -4.67
C GLY A 48 3.63 10.37 -4.63
N ARG A 49 3.07 9.46 -3.81
CA ARG A 49 1.61 9.34 -3.56
C ARG A 49 0.81 9.06 -4.85
N ASN A 50 -0.52 9.19 -4.76
CA ASN A 50 -1.49 8.99 -5.86
C ASN A 50 -1.20 7.75 -6.72
N ARG A 51 -0.94 6.62 -6.07
CA ARG A 51 -0.54 5.37 -6.73
C ARG A 51 -0.88 4.16 -5.89
N ILE A 52 -0.77 3.02 -6.56
CA ILE A 52 -0.94 1.70 -5.99
C ILE A 52 0.43 1.04 -5.93
N GLU A 53 0.76 0.45 -4.79
CA GLU A 53 1.89 -0.45 -4.62
C GLU A 53 1.35 -1.79 -4.13
N ALA A 54 1.85 -2.88 -4.69
CA ALA A 54 1.44 -4.23 -4.34
C ALA A 54 2.64 -5.06 -3.90
N THR A 55 2.41 -6.05 -3.05
CA THR A 55 3.44 -6.97 -2.57
C THR A 55 2.88 -8.39 -2.53
N GLY A 56 3.67 -9.35 -3.00
CA GLY A 56 3.37 -10.76 -2.81
C GLY A 56 3.89 -11.28 -1.46
N GLN A 57 3.38 -12.42 -1.04
CA GLN A 57 3.84 -13.12 0.18
C GLN A 57 5.36 -13.41 0.16
N LEU A 58 5.90 -13.86 -0.98
CA LEU A 58 7.34 -14.15 -1.13
C LEU A 58 8.21 -12.88 -0.95
N ASP A 59 7.75 -11.74 -1.47
CA ASP A 59 8.49 -10.47 -1.37
C ASP A 59 8.47 -9.91 0.05
N PHE A 60 7.38 -10.16 0.79
CA PHE A 60 7.26 -9.76 2.19
C PHE A 60 8.20 -10.58 3.07
N GLN A 61 8.13 -11.92 2.98
CA GLN A 61 8.97 -12.83 3.78
C GLN A 61 10.47 -12.60 3.56
N ARG A 62 10.90 -12.33 2.32
CA ARG A 62 12.31 -12.02 2.01
C ARG A 62 12.82 -10.75 2.67
N ASN A 63 11.95 -9.78 2.95
CA ASN A 63 12.33 -8.52 3.58
C ASN A 63 12.36 -8.59 5.12
N ASP A 64 11.78 -9.61 5.73
CA ASP A 64 11.76 -9.80 7.19
C ASP A 64 12.86 -10.77 7.68
N THR A 65 13.54 -11.45 6.74
CA THR A 65 14.68 -12.33 7.05
C THR A 65 16.03 -11.58 6.97
N GLN A 66 16.00 -10.24 6.82
CA GLN A 66 17.17 -9.34 6.84
C GLN A 66 17.08 -8.39 8.03
#